data_AF-A0A4V6CXW2-F1
#
_entry.id   AF-A0A4V6CXW2-F1
#
_cell.length_a   1.000
_cell.length_b   1.000
_cell.length_c   1.000
_cell.angle_alpha   90.00
_cell.angle_beta   90.00
_cell.angle_gamma   90.00
#
_symmetry.space_group_name_H-M   'P 1'
#
loop_
_entity.id
_entity.type
_entity.pdbx_description
1 polymer ?
#
loop_
_entity_poly.entity_id
_entity_poly.type
_entity_poly.pdbx_seq_one_letter_code
_entity_poly.pdbx_strand_id
1 'polypeptide(L)' 'MRARRSPTVPLHRGVNEIARRVSELIAMAYDPYRPERHYMRGPGPKWFAKHGATASVTIC' A
#
# COMPACT_ATOMS: atom_id res chain seq x y z
N MET A 1 29.66 -12.43 45.99
CA MET A 1 29.16 -13.46 45.03
C MET A 1 28.19 -12.80 44.07
N ARG A 2 28.55 -12.58 42.79
CA ARG A 2 27.61 -12.11 41.75
C ARG A 2 27.40 -13.24 40.75
N ALA A 3 26.20 -13.83 40.77
CA ALA A 3 25.76 -14.74 39.72
C ALA A 3 25.59 -13.92 38.43
N ARG A 4 26.46 -14.15 37.44
CA ARG A 4 26.27 -13.66 36.08
C ARG A 4 25.04 -14.35 35.52
N ARG A 5 23.92 -13.64 35.46
CA ARG A 5 22.78 -14.03 34.63
C ARG A 5 23.17 -13.75 33.19
N SER A 6 23.48 -14.79 32.44
CA SER A 6 23.60 -14.70 30.98
C SER A 6 22.18 -14.60 30.41
N PRO A 7 21.79 -13.51 29.71
CA PRO A 7 20.56 -13.53 28.95
C PRO A 7 20.84 -14.33 27.68
N THR A 8 20.56 -15.63 27.71
CA THR A 8 20.45 -16.42 26.49
C THR A 8 19.23 -15.92 25.74
N VAL A 9 19.41 -14.85 24.96
CA VAL A 9 18.43 -14.43 23.96
C VAL A 9 18.29 -15.59 22.98
N PRO A 10 17.12 -16.22 22.89
CA PRO A 10 16.99 -17.41 22.07
C PRO A 10 16.90 -16.98 20.60
N LEU A 11 17.64 -17.69 19.74
CA LEU A 11 17.72 -17.47 18.29
C LEU A 11 16.34 -17.33 17.62
N HIS A 12 15.29 -17.91 18.22
CA HIS A 12 13.91 -17.78 17.76
C HIS A 12 13.43 -16.33 17.67
N ARG A 13 13.96 -15.41 18.48
CA ARG A 13 13.56 -13.99 18.43
C ARG A 13 13.98 -13.34 17.11
N GLY A 14 15.18 -13.67 16.63
CA GLY A 14 15.68 -13.19 15.33
C GLY A 14 14.88 -13.80 14.18
N VAL A 15 14.62 -15.11 14.23
CA VAL A 15 13.81 -15.81 13.23
C VAL A 15 12.38 -15.23 13.16
N ASN A 16 11.75 -14.95 14.30
CA ASN A 16 10.41 -14.38 14.35
C ASN A 16 10.35 -12.96 13.76
N GLU A 17 11.36 -12.12 14.02
CA GLU A 17 11.40 -10.78 13.44
C GLU A 17 11.61 -10.84 11.91
N ILE A 18 12.46 -11.75 11.43
CA ILE A 18 12.65 -11.98 9.99
C ILE A 18 11.35 -12.47 9.36
N ALA A 19 10.70 -13.47 9.97
CA ALA A 19 9.42 -14.00 9.48
C ALA A 19 8.34 -12.91 9.40
N ARG A 20 8.24 -12.06 10.43
CA ARG A 20 7.30 -10.93 10.44
C ARG A 20 7.53 -9.97 9.28
N ARG A 21 8.79 -9.58 9.05
CA ARG A 21 9.17 -8.67 7.96
C ARG A 21 8.87 -9.27 6.59
N VAL A 22 9.18 -10.56 6.41
CA VAL A 22 8.90 -11.26 5.16
C VAL A 22 7.40 -11.35 4.89
N SER A 23 6.58 -11.66 5.91
CA SER A 23 5.12 -11.68 5.77
C SER A 23 4.54 -10.32 5.39
N GLU A 24 5.06 -9.22 5.95
CA GLU A 24 4.64 -7.85 5.57
C GLU A 24 4.96 -7.54 4.10
N LEU A 25 6.16 -7.91 3.64
CA LEU A 25 6.57 -7.71 2.24
C LEU A 25 5.71 -8.53 1.28
N ILE A 26 5.39 -9.78 1.65
CA ILE A 26 4.48 -10.63 0.86
C ILE A 26 3.10 -9.98 0.81
N ALA A 27 2.54 -9.51 1.92
CA ALA A 27 1.24 -8.86 1.94
C ALA A 27 1.19 -7.61 1.05
N MET A 28 2.25 -6.81 1.02
CA MET A 28 2.35 -5.65 0.13
C MET A 28 2.50 -6.04 -1.34
N ALA A 29 3.31 -7.06 -1.65
CA ALA A 29 3.54 -7.50 -3.02
C ALA A 29 2.29 -8.15 -3.64
N TYR A 30 1.46 -8.79 -2.82
CA TYR A 30 0.20 -9.40 -3.22
C TYR A 30 -1.01 -8.49 -3.04
N ASP A 31 -0.83 -7.20 -2.70
CA ASP A 31 -1.94 -6.25 -2.68
C ASP A 31 -2.42 -5.99 -4.12
N PRO A 32 -3.65 -6.42 -4.48
CA PRO A 32 -4.14 -6.22 -5.83
C PRO A 32 -4.24 -4.73 -6.12
N TYR A 33 -3.59 -4.27 -7.19
CA TYR A 33 -3.80 -2.91 -7.68
C TYR A 33 -5.29 -2.69 -7.91
N ARG A 34 -5.88 -1.78 -7.12
CA ARG A 34 -7.30 -1.42 -7.14
C ARG A 34 -7.50 -0.14 -7.95
N PRO A 35 -7.67 -0.24 -9.28
CA PRO A 35 -7.94 0.92 -10.12
C PRO A 35 -9.19 1.69 -9.64
N GLU A 36 -10.16 1.02 -9.03
CA GLU A 36 -11.44 1.64 -8.61
C GLU A 36 -11.26 2.81 -7.64
N ARG A 37 -10.14 2.89 -6.90
CA ARG A 37 -9.80 4.05 -6.07
C ARG A 37 -9.25 5.25 -6.84
N HIS A 38 -8.66 5.00 -8.01
CA HIS A 38 -7.91 5.98 -8.79
C HIS A 38 -8.65 6.43 -10.06
N TYR A 39 -9.59 5.62 -10.56
CA TYR A 39 -10.34 5.89 -11.79
C TYR A 39 -11.71 6.55 -11.59
N MET A 40 -12.05 6.99 -10.37
CA MET A 40 -13.28 7.81 -10.17
C MET A 40 -13.08 9.28 -10.55
N ARG A 41 -11.88 9.68 -10.97
CA ARG A 41 -11.70 10.89 -11.78
C ARG A 41 -12.14 10.55 -13.20
N GLY A 42 -13.40 10.87 -13.51
CA GLY A 42 -13.93 10.82 -14.87
C GLY A 42 -13.02 11.56 -15.87
N PRO A 43 -13.32 11.46 -17.17
CA PRO A 43 -12.50 12.07 -18.21
C PRO A 43 -12.21 13.55 -17.91
N GLY A 44 -10.93 13.91 -17.87
CA GLY A 44 -10.53 15.30 -17.60
C GLY A 44 -10.91 16.25 -18.75
N PRO A 45 -10.82 17.58 -18.55
CA PRO A 45 -11.17 18.58 -19.58
C PRO A 45 -10.45 18.37 -20.92
N LYS A 46 -9.22 17.84 -20.88
CA LYS A 46 -8.43 17.52 -22.08
C LYS A 46 -9.00 16.36 -22.91
N TRP A 47 -9.76 15.45 -22.29
CA TRP A 47 -10.47 14.37 -22.97
C TRP A 47 -11.73 14.91 -23.65
N PHE A 48 -12.50 15.77 -22.96
CA PHE A 48 -13.66 16.44 -23.54
C PHE A 48 -13.30 17.37 -24.71
N ALA A 49 -12.19 18.10 -24.61
CA ALA A 49 -11.69 18.93 -25.72
C ALA A 49 -11.37 18.13 -26.99
N LYS A 50 -11.11 16.82 -26.86
CA LYS A 50 -10.82 15.92 -27.99
C LYS A 50 -12.04 15.13 -28.47
N HIS A 51 -13.02 14.85 -27.61
CA HIS A 51 -14.06 13.84 -27.86
C HIS A 51 -15.50 14.30 -27.61
N GLY A 52 -15.72 15.47 -26.99
CA GLY A 52 -17.04 15.90 -26.57
C GLY A 52 -17.21 17.40 -26.68
N ALA A 53 -17.43 17.89 -27.90
CA ALA A 53 -18.18 19.12 -28.09
C ALA A 53 -19.62 18.85 -27.61
N THR A 54 -19.90 19.13 -26.33
CA THR A 54 -21.21 19.39 -25.68
C THR A 54 -21.22 18.89 -24.23
N ALA A 55 -20.65 19.68 -23.34
CA ALA A 55 -21.10 19.70 -21.96
C ALA A 55 -21.06 21.15 -21.51
N SER A 56 -22.05 21.92 -21.97
CA SER A 56 -22.43 23.16 -21.31
C SER A 56 -22.87 22.81 -19.90
N VAL A 57 -21.92 22.77 -18.97
CA VAL A 57 -22.23 22.78 -17.55
C VAL A 57 -22.56 24.23 -17.22
N THR A 58 -23.82 24.59 -17.43
CA THR A 58 -24.42 25.76 -16.80
C THR A 58 -24.49 25.43 -15.31
N ILE A 59 -23.54 25.95 -14.54
CA ILE A 59 -23.65 26.03 -13.09
C ILE A 59 -24.55 27.23 -12.81
N CYS A 60 -25.72 26.97 -12.22
CA CYS A 60 -26.58 28.01 -11.65
C CYS A 60 -25.88 28.72 -10.49
#